data_AF-A0A3C0JK69-F1
#
_entry.id   AF-A0A3C0JK69-F1
#
_cell.length_a   1.000
_cell.length_b   1.000
_cell.length_c   1.000
_cell.angle_alpha   90.00
_cell.angle_beta   90.00
_cell.angle_gamma   90.00
#
_symmetry.space_group_name_H-M   'P 1'
#
loop_
_entity.id
_entity.type
_entity.pdbx_description
1 polymer ?
#
loop_
_entity_poly.entity_id
_entity_poly.type
_entity_poly.pdbx_seq_one_letter_code
_entity_poly.pdbx_strand_id
1 'polypeptide(L)'
;WESATALNIPGFNDTHVAILIGDDRADAALLLYVGKKQSDGNFIERNGLANGTLYMWVANDGSLSPADWNGTGTSRSGKFVAVENYNAAQAGTANFDHLGFATQAYLDSQKGSIGAFNFSRPEDVHTNPAPGKGNQIVFASTGRNTSINQGADLWGTTYVVDVKINLGRIQVDNITADISIVYDGDDAGKQDFGIRSPDNLVWAKDGMVYIQEDRSISTFGAASDEETSIWKLNPKTSAVERIGQIDRTAVPAGQVDSSPSDLGNWESSGIIDVTDEFNAEGERVLFFNTQAHSVGEGTIETENLVQGGQYLFISKPEVKGKGNKK
;
A
#
# COMPACT_ATOMS: atom_id res chain seq x y z
N TRP A 1 2.20 -9.95 4.35
CA TRP A 1 1.31 -8.80 4.58
C TRP A 1 2.18 -7.65 5.02
N GLU A 2 2.08 -6.53 4.32
CA GLU A 2 2.82 -5.31 4.60
C GLU A 2 2.01 -4.45 5.57
N SER A 3 0.89 -3.89 5.10
CA SER A 3 -0.06 -3.16 5.94
C SER A 3 -1.52 -3.45 5.62
N ALA A 4 -2.41 -2.89 6.43
CA ALA A 4 -3.84 -3.09 6.33
C ALA A 4 -4.61 -1.83 6.70
N THR A 5 -5.69 -1.54 5.97
CA THR A 5 -6.54 -0.39 6.24
C THR A 5 -8.02 -0.79 6.25
N ALA A 6 -8.76 -0.27 7.21
CA ALA A 6 -10.20 -0.50 7.29
C ALA A 6 -10.94 0.48 6.38
N LEU A 7 -11.93 -0.02 5.65
CA LEU A 7 -12.92 0.82 4.98
C LEU A 7 -13.70 1.59 6.05
N ASN A 8 -13.91 2.90 5.83
CA ASN A 8 -14.61 3.79 6.74
C ASN A 8 -15.94 4.28 6.11
N ILE A 9 -16.94 3.43 6.19
CA ILE A 9 -18.28 3.58 5.60
C ILE A 9 -19.31 3.77 6.74
N PRO A 10 -19.86 4.99 6.92
CA PRO A 10 -20.88 5.25 7.93
C PRO A 10 -22.07 4.27 7.86
N GLY A 11 -22.53 3.78 9.02
CA GLY A 11 -23.61 2.80 9.13
C GLY A 11 -23.20 1.35 8.87
N PHE A 12 -22.28 1.11 7.92
CA PHE A 12 -21.72 -0.24 7.70
C PHE A 12 -20.81 -0.63 8.87
N ASN A 13 -19.90 0.27 9.26
CA ASN A 13 -18.91 0.00 10.30
C ASN A 13 -19.50 -0.13 11.71
N ASP A 14 -20.79 0.14 11.92
CA ASP A 14 -21.48 -0.09 13.18
C ASP A 14 -21.63 -1.58 13.49
N THR A 15 -21.75 -2.41 12.43
CA THR A 15 -22.04 -3.84 12.56
C THR A 15 -20.99 -4.74 11.95
N HIS A 16 -20.15 -4.21 11.05
CA HIS A 16 -19.13 -4.98 10.33
C HIS A 16 -17.80 -4.22 10.31
N VAL A 17 -16.74 -4.94 9.95
CA VAL A 17 -15.47 -4.36 9.53
C VAL A 17 -15.12 -4.95 8.17
N ALA A 18 -14.54 -4.12 7.30
CA ALA A 18 -13.97 -4.54 6.04
C ALA A 18 -12.55 -3.98 5.97
N ILE A 19 -11.55 -4.83 5.73
CA ILE A 19 -10.12 -4.49 5.79
C ILE A 19 -9.48 -4.90 4.48
N LEU A 20 -8.89 -3.93 3.77
CA LEU A 20 -8.04 -4.20 2.62
C LEU A 20 -6.61 -4.44 3.13
N ILE A 21 -5.91 -5.42 2.58
CA ILE A 21 -4.57 -5.83 3.05
C ILE A 21 -3.61 -5.83 1.87
N GLY A 22 -2.49 -5.12 2.04
CA GLY A 22 -1.31 -5.22 1.18
C GLY A 22 -0.53 -6.48 1.52
N ASP A 23 -0.21 -7.28 0.52
CA ASP A 23 0.57 -8.50 0.68
C ASP A 23 1.84 -8.39 -0.16
N ASP A 24 2.92 -7.94 0.47
CA ASP A 24 4.24 -7.86 -0.15
C ASP A 24 4.84 -9.26 -0.39
N ARG A 25 4.27 -9.93 -1.38
CA ARG A 25 4.82 -11.11 -2.02
C ARG A 25 4.69 -10.90 -3.51
N ALA A 26 5.63 -11.49 -4.25
CA ALA A 26 5.56 -11.48 -5.70
C ALA A 26 4.23 -12.09 -6.18
N ASP A 27 3.59 -11.44 -7.15
CA ASP A 27 2.37 -11.90 -7.81
C ASP A 27 1.19 -12.10 -6.82
N ALA A 28 1.11 -11.31 -5.75
CA ALA A 28 0.06 -11.45 -4.74
C ALA A 28 -1.31 -10.92 -5.21
N ALA A 29 -2.38 -11.44 -4.61
CA ALA A 29 -3.73 -10.91 -4.81
C ALA A 29 -4.00 -9.76 -3.85
N LEU A 30 -4.87 -8.83 -4.25
CA LEU A 30 -5.42 -7.85 -3.31
C LEU A 30 -6.45 -8.54 -2.42
N LEU A 31 -6.20 -8.54 -1.12
CA LEU A 31 -7.02 -9.22 -0.13
C LEU A 31 -8.04 -8.26 0.50
N LEU A 32 -9.25 -8.77 0.75
CA LEU A 32 -10.28 -8.10 1.54
C LEU A 32 -10.75 -9.06 2.63
N TYR A 33 -10.63 -8.67 3.89
CA TYR A 33 -11.26 -9.37 5.02
C TYR A 33 -12.59 -8.67 5.37
N VAL A 34 -13.67 -9.43 5.55
CA VAL A 34 -14.95 -8.91 6.03
C VAL A 34 -15.40 -9.71 7.24
N GLY A 35 -15.63 -9.02 8.37
CA GLY A 35 -16.07 -9.64 9.60
C GLY A 35 -17.25 -8.93 10.23
N LYS A 36 -18.12 -9.70 10.89
CA LYS A 36 -19.28 -9.19 11.62
C LYS A 36 -18.92 -8.98 13.08
N LYS A 37 -19.20 -7.79 13.61
CA LYS A 37 -19.02 -7.45 15.02
C LYS A 37 -20.04 -8.21 15.87
N GLN A 38 -19.59 -8.81 16.97
CA GLN A 38 -20.43 -9.49 17.95
C GLN A 38 -20.46 -8.66 19.23
N SER A 39 -21.57 -7.97 19.52
CA SER A 39 -21.65 -7.00 20.62
C SER A 39 -21.38 -7.59 22.01
N ASP A 40 -21.72 -8.86 22.19
CA ASP A 40 -21.55 -9.65 23.42
C ASP A 40 -20.25 -10.47 23.45
N GLY A 41 -19.42 -10.36 22.40
CA GLY A 41 -18.16 -11.08 22.28
C GLY A 41 -17.00 -10.49 23.10
N ASN A 42 -15.86 -11.15 22.98
CA ASN A 42 -14.56 -10.67 23.48
C ASN A 42 -14.05 -9.48 22.64
N PHE A 43 -12.86 -8.96 22.97
CA PHE A 43 -12.28 -7.81 22.26
C PHE A 43 -12.17 -8.03 20.75
N ILE A 44 -11.70 -9.20 20.30
CA ILE A 44 -11.52 -9.54 18.89
C ILE A 44 -12.88 -9.64 18.19
N GLU A 45 -13.83 -10.34 18.81
CA GLU A 45 -15.19 -10.55 18.28
C GLU A 45 -16.00 -9.26 18.18
N ARG A 46 -15.94 -8.39 19.20
CA ARG A 46 -16.61 -7.07 19.18
C ARG A 46 -16.08 -6.15 18.09
N ASN A 47 -14.84 -6.34 17.68
CA ASN A 47 -14.24 -5.59 16.59
C ASN A 47 -14.43 -6.28 15.22
N GLY A 48 -15.12 -7.43 15.17
CA GLY A 48 -15.35 -8.17 13.93
C GLY A 48 -14.09 -8.85 13.38
N LEU A 49 -13.08 -9.04 14.21
CA LEU A 49 -11.79 -9.63 13.82
C LEU A 49 -11.74 -11.15 14.06
N ALA A 50 -12.89 -11.75 14.41
CA ALA A 50 -13.06 -13.19 14.54
C ALA A 50 -14.03 -13.70 13.48
N ASN A 51 -13.76 -14.90 12.95
CA ASN A 51 -14.66 -15.65 12.05
C ASN A 51 -15.12 -14.86 10.80
N GLY A 52 -14.30 -13.95 10.28
CA GLY A 52 -14.59 -13.27 9.03
C GLY A 52 -14.20 -14.07 7.79
N THR A 53 -14.71 -13.61 6.66
CA THR A 53 -14.45 -14.19 5.34
C THR A 53 -13.32 -13.41 4.67
N LEU A 54 -12.36 -14.14 4.11
CA LEU A 54 -11.32 -13.57 3.27
C LEU A 54 -11.75 -13.64 1.79
N TYR A 55 -11.45 -12.60 1.04
CA TYR A 55 -11.72 -12.48 -0.38
C TYR A 55 -10.48 -12.06 -1.14
N MET A 56 -10.44 -12.41 -2.43
CA MET A 56 -9.42 -11.96 -3.39
C MET A 56 -10.09 -11.26 -4.57
N TRP A 57 -9.49 -10.20 -5.10
CA TRP A 57 -10.05 -9.49 -6.24
C TRP A 57 -9.81 -10.22 -7.56
N VAL A 58 -10.86 -10.37 -8.36
CA VAL A 58 -10.88 -10.99 -9.69
C VAL A 58 -11.38 -9.97 -10.70
N ALA A 59 -10.62 -9.73 -11.76
CA ALA A 59 -11.02 -8.82 -12.85
C ALA A 59 -12.16 -9.43 -13.68
N ASN A 60 -13.15 -8.63 -14.06
CA ASN A 60 -14.32 -9.11 -14.80
C ASN A 60 -13.99 -9.53 -16.25
N ASP A 61 -12.96 -8.94 -16.85
CA ASP A 61 -12.52 -9.24 -18.22
C ASP A 61 -11.54 -10.42 -18.30
N GLY A 62 -11.18 -11.00 -17.15
CA GLY A 62 -10.24 -12.11 -17.05
C GLY A 62 -8.77 -11.70 -17.08
N SER A 63 -8.43 -10.40 -16.98
CA SER A 63 -7.05 -9.98 -16.75
C SER A 63 -6.49 -10.64 -15.48
N LEU A 64 -5.27 -11.16 -15.56
CA LEU A 64 -4.63 -11.90 -14.47
C LEU A 64 -3.40 -11.18 -13.89
N SER A 65 -2.87 -10.16 -14.57
CA SER A 65 -1.64 -9.48 -14.15
C SER A 65 -1.46 -8.11 -14.80
N PRO A 66 -0.45 -7.32 -14.37
CA PRO A 66 -0.03 -6.12 -15.07
C PRO A 66 0.33 -6.32 -16.55
N ALA A 67 0.69 -7.54 -16.99
CA ALA A 67 0.90 -7.83 -18.40
C ALA A 67 -0.39 -7.69 -19.24
N ASP A 68 -1.55 -7.91 -18.62
CA ASP A 68 -2.87 -7.81 -19.27
C ASP A 68 -3.49 -6.40 -19.09
N TRP A 69 -3.11 -5.70 -18.03
CA TRP A 69 -3.65 -4.39 -17.67
C TRP A 69 -2.60 -3.51 -16.98
N ASN A 70 -2.12 -2.51 -17.70
CA ASN A 70 -1.17 -1.47 -17.25
C ASN A 70 -1.56 -0.11 -17.84
N GLY A 71 -0.82 0.93 -17.45
CA GLY A 71 -0.91 2.27 -17.99
C GLY A 71 -1.73 3.22 -17.13
N THR A 72 -1.18 4.41 -16.89
CA THR A 72 -1.83 5.45 -16.07
C THR A 72 -3.18 5.89 -16.63
N GLY A 73 -4.16 6.04 -15.74
CA GLY A 73 -5.50 6.51 -16.06
C GLY A 73 -6.45 5.43 -16.57
N THR A 74 -5.98 4.18 -16.69
CA THR A 74 -6.83 3.04 -17.02
C THR A 74 -7.49 2.46 -15.76
N SER A 75 -8.60 1.75 -15.94
CA SER A 75 -9.33 1.11 -14.86
C SER A 75 -9.84 -0.28 -15.24
N ARG A 76 -10.09 -1.10 -14.22
CA ARG A 76 -10.76 -2.40 -14.34
C ARG A 76 -11.81 -2.58 -13.27
N SER A 77 -12.98 -3.05 -13.68
CA SER A 77 -14.02 -3.54 -12.78
C SER A 77 -13.76 -4.99 -12.42
N GLY A 78 -14.06 -5.37 -11.19
CA GLY A 78 -13.92 -6.73 -10.71
C GLY A 78 -14.81 -7.04 -9.51
N LYS A 79 -14.67 -8.26 -9.01
CA LYS A 79 -15.40 -8.78 -7.87
C LYS A 79 -14.42 -9.35 -6.85
N PHE A 80 -14.71 -9.15 -5.56
CA PHE A 80 -14.07 -9.89 -4.49
C PHE A 80 -14.73 -11.26 -4.37
N VAL A 81 -13.96 -12.32 -4.56
CA VAL A 81 -14.41 -13.71 -4.51
C VAL A 81 -13.91 -14.32 -3.20
N ALA A 82 -14.82 -14.92 -2.43
CA ALA A 82 -14.49 -15.54 -1.15
C ALA A 82 -13.56 -16.74 -1.37
N VAL A 83 -12.61 -16.91 -0.45
CA VAL A 83 -11.73 -18.08 -0.38
C VAL A 83 -11.92 -18.77 0.98
N GLU A 84 -11.63 -20.06 1.03
CA GLU A 84 -11.67 -20.83 2.27
C GLU A 84 -10.43 -20.47 3.10
N ASN A 85 -10.58 -19.52 4.02
CA ASN A 85 -9.52 -19.08 4.94
C ASN A 85 -9.51 -19.85 6.27
N TYR A 86 -10.58 -20.59 6.59
CA TYR A 86 -10.70 -21.34 7.83
C TYR A 86 -11.64 -22.54 7.68
N ASN A 87 -11.19 -23.71 8.16
CA ASN A 87 -11.98 -24.93 8.27
C ASN A 87 -11.52 -25.78 9.47
N ALA A 88 -12.27 -25.69 10.58
CA ALA A 88 -11.96 -26.43 11.80
C ALA A 88 -11.95 -27.97 11.61
N ALA A 89 -12.77 -28.50 10.70
CA ALA A 89 -12.82 -29.94 10.44
C ALA A 89 -11.59 -30.46 9.68
N GLN A 90 -10.81 -29.56 9.08
CA GLN A 90 -9.58 -29.87 8.36
C GLN A 90 -8.31 -29.40 9.08
N ALA A 91 -8.43 -29.00 10.35
CA ALA A 91 -7.28 -28.59 11.16
C ALA A 91 -6.18 -29.68 11.19
N GLY A 92 -4.95 -29.28 10.92
CA GLY A 92 -3.77 -30.15 10.86
C GLY A 92 -3.62 -30.97 9.58
N THR A 93 -4.44 -30.73 8.55
CA THR A 93 -4.25 -31.32 7.22
C THR A 93 -3.25 -30.52 6.37
N ALA A 94 -2.89 -31.00 5.17
CA ALA A 94 -1.90 -30.32 4.33
C ALA A 94 -2.27 -28.88 3.95
N ASN A 95 -3.58 -28.57 3.86
CA ASN A 95 -4.06 -27.26 3.42
C ASN A 95 -4.33 -26.29 4.57
N PHE A 96 -4.41 -26.78 5.82
CA PHE A 96 -4.80 -26.00 6.98
C PHE A 96 -3.87 -26.25 8.16
N ASP A 97 -3.50 -25.20 8.89
CA ASP A 97 -2.70 -25.32 10.10
C ASP A 97 -3.44 -26.08 11.22
N HIS A 98 -2.76 -26.30 12.35
CA HIS A 98 -3.30 -27.04 13.49
C HIS A 98 -4.53 -26.38 14.16
N LEU A 99 -4.83 -25.12 13.84
CA LEU A 99 -6.01 -24.40 14.32
C LEU A 99 -7.13 -24.38 13.28
N GLY A 100 -6.87 -24.82 12.05
CA GLY A 100 -7.82 -24.83 10.95
C GLY A 100 -7.75 -23.60 10.05
N PHE A 101 -6.73 -22.74 10.15
CA PHE A 101 -6.53 -21.64 9.20
C PHE A 101 -5.84 -22.15 7.93
N ALA A 102 -6.26 -21.63 6.78
CA ALA A 102 -5.64 -21.98 5.50
C ALA A 102 -4.15 -21.62 5.51
N THR A 103 -3.32 -22.56 5.05
CA THR A 103 -1.90 -22.28 4.83
C THR A 103 -1.71 -21.30 3.67
N GLN A 104 -0.57 -20.60 3.65
CA GLN A 104 -0.26 -19.70 2.55
C GLN A 104 -0.27 -20.40 1.18
N ALA A 105 0.29 -21.61 1.11
CA ALA A 105 0.31 -22.41 -0.12
C ALA A 105 -1.11 -22.75 -0.61
N TYR A 106 -2.05 -23.00 0.32
CA TYR A 106 -3.42 -23.27 -0.05
C TYR A 106 -4.15 -22.01 -0.53
N LEU A 107 -3.93 -20.86 0.10
CA LEU A 107 -4.45 -19.57 -0.40
C LEU A 107 -3.91 -19.26 -1.81
N ASP A 108 -2.63 -19.51 -2.08
CA ASP A 108 -2.03 -19.31 -3.40
C ASP A 108 -2.62 -20.27 -4.46
N SER A 109 -2.94 -21.51 -4.07
CA SER A 109 -3.67 -22.46 -4.93
C SER A 109 -5.10 -22.01 -5.23
N GLN A 110 -5.79 -21.44 -4.23
CA GLN A 110 -7.14 -20.89 -4.40
C GLN A 110 -7.11 -19.66 -5.33
N LYS A 111 -6.13 -18.76 -5.16
CA LYS A 111 -5.86 -17.59 -6.02
C LYS A 111 -5.82 -17.99 -7.50
N GLY A 112 -5.02 -19.01 -7.84
CA GLY A 112 -4.93 -19.52 -9.21
C GLY A 112 -6.24 -20.12 -9.71
N SER A 113 -6.96 -20.83 -8.85
CA SER A 113 -8.21 -21.52 -9.20
C SER A 113 -9.38 -20.57 -9.49
N ILE A 114 -9.43 -19.41 -8.81
CA ILE A 114 -10.48 -18.39 -9.00
C ILE A 114 -10.09 -17.32 -10.03
N GLY A 115 -8.88 -17.36 -10.57
CA GLY A 115 -8.38 -16.35 -11.51
C GLY A 115 -8.18 -14.97 -10.88
N ALA A 116 -7.76 -14.91 -9.61
CA ALA A 116 -7.48 -13.65 -8.95
C ALA A 116 -6.31 -12.92 -9.63
N PHE A 117 -6.39 -11.59 -9.68
CA PHE A 117 -5.36 -10.76 -10.28
C PHE A 117 -4.08 -10.82 -9.45
N ASN A 118 -2.94 -10.95 -10.12
CA ASN A 118 -1.61 -11.04 -9.53
C ASN A 118 -0.96 -9.66 -9.64
N PHE A 119 -1.14 -8.84 -8.61
CA PHE A 119 -0.40 -7.58 -8.45
C PHE A 119 1.07 -7.90 -8.17
N SER A 120 2.01 -7.04 -8.59
CA SER A 120 3.43 -7.39 -8.50
C SER A 120 3.88 -7.59 -7.06
N ARG A 121 3.68 -6.59 -6.19
CA ARG A 121 4.03 -6.61 -4.76
C ARG A 121 3.23 -5.52 -4.03
N PRO A 122 1.95 -5.77 -3.65
CA PRO A 122 1.16 -4.79 -2.90
C PRO A 122 1.79 -4.45 -1.53
N GLU A 123 2.22 -3.20 -1.40
CA GLU A 123 2.81 -2.62 -0.19
C GLU A 123 1.72 -1.88 0.61
N ASP A 124 2.00 -0.64 1.01
CA ASP A 124 1.14 0.12 1.88
C ASP A 124 -0.24 0.43 1.29
N VAL A 125 -1.24 0.40 2.16
CA VAL A 125 -2.65 0.70 1.86
C VAL A 125 -3.15 1.85 2.74
N HIS A 126 -3.92 2.78 2.19
CA HIS A 126 -4.52 3.85 3.00
C HIS A 126 -5.94 4.23 2.55
N THR A 127 -6.86 4.35 3.52
CA THR A 127 -8.24 4.77 3.26
C THR A 127 -8.32 6.26 2.93
N ASN A 128 -9.12 6.62 1.92
CA ASN A 128 -9.37 8.02 1.59
C ASN A 128 -10.04 8.74 2.79
N PRO A 129 -9.39 9.76 3.38
CA PRO A 129 -9.89 10.42 4.59
C PRO A 129 -11.04 11.39 4.29
N ALA A 130 -11.36 11.66 3.02
CA ALA A 130 -12.41 12.59 2.67
C ALA A 130 -13.79 12.10 3.15
N PRO A 131 -14.63 12.97 3.73
CA PRO A 131 -15.96 12.60 4.19
C PRO A 131 -16.80 11.92 3.10
N GLY A 132 -17.34 10.74 3.43
CA GLY A 132 -18.15 9.95 2.50
C GLY A 132 -17.36 9.20 1.42
N LYS A 133 -16.02 9.13 1.53
CA LYS A 133 -15.13 8.42 0.60
C LYS A 133 -14.36 7.27 1.23
N GLY A 134 -14.66 6.87 2.46
CA GLY A 134 -13.92 5.80 3.14
C GLY A 134 -14.12 4.39 2.55
N ASN A 135 -14.85 4.24 1.44
CA ASN A 135 -14.84 3.04 0.62
C ASN A 135 -13.76 3.06 -0.49
N GLN A 136 -13.04 4.18 -0.63
CA GLN A 136 -11.90 4.33 -1.53
C GLN A 136 -10.59 4.13 -0.77
N ILE A 137 -9.70 3.31 -1.34
CA ILE A 137 -8.37 3.02 -0.80
C ILE A 137 -7.34 3.35 -1.87
N VAL A 138 -6.19 3.89 -1.49
CA VAL A 138 -4.99 3.91 -2.34
C VAL A 138 -4.04 2.82 -1.85
N PHE A 139 -3.33 2.17 -2.77
CA PHE A 139 -2.22 1.29 -2.41
C PHE A 139 -1.07 1.36 -3.40
N ALA A 140 0.12 1.08 -2.91
CA ALA A 140 1.33 0.98 -3.72
C ALA A 140 1.58 -0.49 -4.11
N SER A 141 2.10 -0.70 -5.32
CA SER A 141 2.73 -1.95 -5.76
C SER A 141 4.16 -1.62 -6.12
N THR A 142 5.14 -2.10 -5.34
CA THR A 142 6.54 -1.67 -5.51
C THR A 142 7.20 -2.17 -6.81
N GLY A 143 6.50 -3.00 -7.59
CA GLY A 143 7.00 -3.51 -8.86
C GLY A 143 8.04 -4.62 -8.73
N ARG A 144 8.13 -5.44 -9.77
CA ARG A 144 9.10 -6.54 -9.92
C ARG A 144 9.09 -7.04 -11.36
N ASN A 145 10.09 -7.82 -11.76
CA ASN A 145 9.98 -8.69 -12.93
C ASN A 145 9.67 -10.13 -12.49
N THR A 146 8.54 -10.67 -12.92
CA THR A 146 8.14 -12.07 -12.72
C THR A 146 7.73 -12.71 -14.05
N SER A 147 7.62 -14.04 -14.07
CA SER A 147 7.09 -14.74 -15.26
C SER A 147 5.62 -14.41 -15.54
N ILE A 148 4.87 -13.96 -14.53
CA ILE A 148 3.45 -13.64 -14.66
C ILE A 148 3.28 -12.21 -15.18
N ASN A 149 3.91 -11.22 -14.53
CA ASN A 149 3.77 -9.83 -14.92
C ASN A 149 4.63 -9.43 -16.13
N GLN A 150 5.62 -10.25 -16.51
CA GLN A 150 6.48 -10.07 -17.70
C GLN A 150 7.20 -8.70 -17.74
N GLY A 151 7.48 -8.12 -16.57
CA GLY A 151 8.12 -6.82 -16.45
C GLY A 151 7.22 -5.64 -16.81
N ALA A 152 5.89 -5.83 -16.90
CA ALA A 152 4.94 -4.75 -17.17
C ALA A 152 4.68 -3.82 -15.97
N ASP A 153 5.13 -4.21 -14.77
CA ASP A 153 5.10 -3.39 -13.55
C ASP A 153 6.45 -3.59 -12.84
N LEU A 154 7.53 -3.16 -13.51
CA LEU A 154 8.92 -3.25 -13.04
C LEU A 154 9.27 -2.09 -12.12
N TRP A 155 8.83 -0.88 -12.48
CA TRP A 155 9.07 0.36 -11.73
C TRP A 155 7.98 0.64 -10.70
N GLY A 156 6.92 -0.17 -10.68
CA GLY A 156 5.88 -0.11 -9.68
C GLY A 156 4.71 0.78 -10.07
N THR A 157 3.58 0.55 -9.40
CA THR A 157 2.29 1.12 -9.76
C THR A 157 1.53 1.55 -8.50
N THR A 158 0.93 2.74 -8.53
CA THR A 158 -0.02 3.20 -7.52
C THR A 158 -1.45 3.04 -8.03
N TYR A 159 -2.29 2.40 -7.22
CA TYR A 159 -3.68 2.10 -7.54
C TYR A 159 -4.64 2.81 -6.60
N VAL A 160 -5.83 3.14 -7.10
CA VAL A 160 -6.99 3.49 -6.27
C VAL A 160 -8.08 2.46 -6.47
N VAL A 161 -8.61 1.94 -5.36
CA VAL A 161 -9.69 0.94 -5.31
C VAL A 161 -10.95 1.62 -4.80
N ASP A 162 -12.05 1.52 -5.54
CA ASP A 162 -13.38 1.94 -5.10
C ASP A 162 -14.25 0.71 -4.79
N VAL A 163 -14.36 0.37 -3.50
CA VAL A 163 -15.08 -0.82 -3.04
C VAL A 163 -16.58 -0.53 -2.93
N LYS A 164 -17.39 -1.31 -3.63
CA LYS A 164 -18.86 -1.28 -3.55
C LYS A 164 -19.31 -2.40 -2.62
N ILE A 165 -19.49 -2.06 -1.34
CA ILE A 165 -19.91 -2.98 -0.28
C ILE A 165 -21.08 -2.42 0.53
N ASN A 166 -21.99 -3.31 0.91
CA ASN A 166 -23.05 -3.07 1.91
C ASN A 166 -23.60 -4.44 2.37
N LEU A 167 -24.50 -4.45 3.35
CA LEU A 167 -25.07 -5.69 3.88
C LEU A 167 -25.76 -6.54 2.82
N GLY A 168 -26.52 -5.92 1.90
CA GLY A 168 -27.20 -6.64 0.82
C GLY A 168 -26.21 -7.32 -0.12
N ARG A 169 -25.08 -6.68 -0.42
CA ARG A 169 -24.00 -7.25 -1.25
C ARG A 169 -23.26 -8.38 -0.56
N ILE A 170 -23.06 -8.32 0.76
CA ILE A 170 -22.48 -9.44 1.52
C ILE A 170 -23.39 -10.66 1.45
N GLN A 171 -24.71 -10.47 1.67
CA GLN A 171 -25.69 -11.56 1.71
C GLN A 171 -25.78 -12.37 0.40
N VAL A 172 -25.52 -11.73 -0.74
CA VAL A 172 -25.59 -12.36 -2.05
C VAL A 172 -24.22 -12.58 -2.68
N ASP A 173 -23.14 -12.48 -1.88
CA ASP A 173 -21.74 -12.57 -2.33
C ASP A 173 -21.49 -11.75 -3.60
N ASN A 174 -21.71 -10.43 -3.53
CA ASN A 174 -21.57 -9.52 -4.67
C ASN A 174 -20.85 -8.21 -4.28
N ILE A 175 -19.75 -8.38 -3.55
CA ILE A 175 -18.82 -7.29 -3.26
C ILE A 175 -17.99 -7.06 -4.52
N THR A 176 -18.09 -5.86 -5.08
CA THR A 176 -17.41 -5.49 -6.32
C THR A 176 -16.49 -4.30 -6.09
N ALA A 177 -15.46 -4.13 -6.91
CA ALA A 177 -14.64 -2.93 -6.88
C ALA A 177 -14.22 -2.50 -8.29
N ASP A 178 -14.08 -1.20 -8.48
CA ASP A 178 -13.34 -0.65 -9.62
C ASP A 178 -11.94 -0.29 -9.12
N ILE A 179 -10.91 -0.77 -9.80
CA ILE A 179 -9.51 -0.43 -9.51
C ILE A 179 -8.98 0.40 -10.67
N SER A 180 -8.37 1.53 -10.35
CA SER A 180 -7.76 2.45 -11.32
C SER A 180 -6.27 2.55 -11.07
N ILE A 181 -5.48 2.56 -12.15
CA ILE A 181 -4.07 2.89 -12.10
C ILE A 181 -3.96 4.41 -12.08
N VAL A 182 -3.61 4.99 -10.94
CA VAL A 182 -3.45 6.44 -10.82
C VAL A 182 -2.03 6.89 -11.15
N TYR A 183 -1.05 5.99 -11.05
CA TYR A 183 0.30 6.22 -11.52
C TYR A 183 0.97 4.88 -11.84
N ASP A 184 1.45 4.74 -13.07
CA ASP A 184 2.28 3.62 -13.53
C ASP A 184 3.70 4.15 -13.76
N GLY A 185 4.70 3.59 -13.06
CA GLY A 185 6.11 3.95 -13.20
C GLY A 185 6.73 3.44 -14.51
N ASP A 186 6.12 2.46 -15.16
CA ASP A 186 6.59 1.86 -16.41
C ASP A 186 6.14 2.66 -17.66
N ASP A 187 5.22 3.61 -17.52
CA ASP A 187 4.80 4.48 -18.63
C ASP A 187 6.01 5.21 -19.25
N ALA A 188 5.93 5.41 -20.57
CA ALA A 188 6.99 6.07 -21.33
C ALA A 188 7.37 7.44 -20.75
N GLY A 189 8.67 7.62 -20.49
CA GLY A 189 9.23 8.85 -19.92
C GLY A 189 9.19 8.96 -18.39
N LYS A 190 8.63 7.97 -17.69
CA LYS A 190 8.63 7.92 -16.22
C LYS A 190 9.63 6.94 -15.63
N GLN A 191 9.99 5.90 -16.39
CA GLN A 191 10.99 4.92 -15.99
C GLN A 191 12.26 5.62 -15.51
N ASP A 192 12.61 5.38 -14.25
CA ASP A 192 13.69 6.03 -13.50
C ASP A 192 13.61 7.56 -13.25
N PHE A 193 12.66 8.27 -13.85
CA PHE A 193 12.50 9.74 -13.70
C PHE A 193 11.27 10.14 -12.87
N GLY A 194 10.39 9.20 -12.60
CA GLY A 194 9.14 9.34 -11.87
C GLY A 194 9.18 8.73 -10.47
N ILE A 195 8.00 8.35 -9.97
CA ILE A 195 7.88 7.50 -8.79
C ILE A 195 8.38 6.10 -9.18
N ARG A 196 9.33 5.57 -8.41
CA ARG A 196 9.99 4.28 -8.63
C ARG A 196 9.85 3.45 -7.38
N SER A 197 9.43 2.21 -7.55
CA SER A 197 9.27 1.26 -6.47
C SER A 197 8.51 1.87 -5.27
N PRO A 198 7.26 2.35 -5.50
CA PRO A 198 6.48 2.94 -4.44
C PRO A 198 6.20 1.91 -3.36
N ASP A 199 6.38 2.32 -2.11
CA ASP A 199 6.17 1.49 -0.94
C ASP A 199 5.24 2.25 0.01
N ASN A 200 5.79 2.86 1.07
CA ASN A 200 4.98 3.45 2.12
C ASN A 200 4.18 4.65 1.61
N LEU A 201 2.91 4.77 2.04
CA LEU A 201 2.07 5.88 1.60
C LEU A 201 1.02 6.36 2.61
N VAL A 202 0.61 7.62 2.44
CA VAL A 202 -0.53 8.19 3.15
C VAL A 202 -1.43 8.98 2.20
N TRP A 203 -2.74 8.70 2.26
CA TRP A 203 -3.74 9.57 1.63
C TRP A 203 -4.12 10.66 2.62
N ALA A 204 -3.64 11.87 2.39
CA ALA A 204 -3.75 12.95 3.34
C ALA A 204 -5.03 13.77 3.16
N LYS A 205 -5.40 14.57 4.17
CA LYS A 205 -6.66 15.34 4.18
C LYS A 205 -6.79 16.42 3.10
N ASP A 206 -5.68 16.84 2.48
CA ASP A 206 -5.69 17.74 1.32
C ASP A 206 -6.13 17.03 0.02
N GLY A 207 -6.33 15.71 0.09
CA GLY A 207 -6.73 14.85 -1.02
C GLY A 207 -5.57 14.35 -1.88
N MET A 208 -4.33 14.67 -1.52
CA MET A 208 -3.12 14.16 -2.17
C MET A 208 -2.66 12.86 -1.51
N VAL A 209 -1.92 12.06 -2.26
CA VAL A 209 -1.23 10.87 -1.76
C VAL A 209 0.25 11.20 -1.67
N TYR A 210 0.85 10.94 -0.52
CA TYR A 210 2.29 11.08 -0.31
C TYR A 210 2.90 9.70 -0.26
N ILE A 211 3.95 9.47 -1.06
CA ILE A 211 4.48 8.14 -1.37
C ILE A 211 5.99 8.17 -1.16
N GLN A 212 6.52 7.14 -0.53
CA GLN A 212 7.94 6.89 -0.33
C GLN A 212 8.40 5.79 -1.29
N GLU A 213 9.66 5.86 -1.73
CA GLU A 213 10.29 4.86 -2.58
C GLU A 213 11.17 3.92 -1.73
N ASP A 214 11.04 2.60 -1.92
CA ASP A 214 11.99 1.56 -1.49
C ASP A 214 12.47 0.81 -2.74
N ARG A 215 13.78 0.77 -2.97
CA ARG A 215 14.35 0.20 -4.19
C ARG A 215 14.04 -1.29 -4.33
N SER A 216 13.24 -1.63 -5.35
CA SER A 216 12.93 -3.04 -5.70
C SER A 216 13.74 -3.62 -6.87
N ILE A 217 14.51 -2.78 -7.59
CA ILE A 217 15.23 -3.18 -8.82
C ILE A 217 16.67 -2.63 -8.86
N SER A 218 17.56 -3.34 -9.54
CA SER A 218 18.99 -2.98 -9.63
C SER A 218 19.30 -1.78 -10.53
N THR A 219 18.36 -1.36 -11.38
CA THR A 219 18.54 -0.21 -12.29
C THR A 219 18.05 1.10 -11.69
N PHE A 220 17.65 1.10 -10.41
CA PHE A 220 17.17 2.29 -9.72
C PHE A 220 18.24 3.39 -9.70
N GLY A 221 17.86 4.58 -10.17
CA GLY A 221 18.73 5.75 -10.26
C GLY A 221 19.81 5.65 -11.35
N ALA A 222 19.89 4.56 -12.11
CA ALA A 222 20.99 4.34 -13.07
C ALA A 222 20.95 5.32 -14.27
N ALA A 223 19.77 5.82 -14.63
CA ALA A 223 19.58 6.78 -15.71
C ALA A 223 19.37 8.20 -15.19
N SER A 224 18.69 8.36 -14.04
CA SER A 224 18.38 9.67 -13.48
C SER A 224 19.43 10.23 -12.53
N ASP A 225 20.27 9.37 -11.92
CA ASP A 225 21.18 9.71 -10.82
C ASP A 225 20.44 10.21 -9.56
N GLU A 226 19.17 9.84 -9.42
CA GLU A 226 18.29 10.33 -8.34
C GLU A 226 18.12 9.28 -7.25
N GLU A 227 18.35 9.69 -6.00
CA GLU A 227 18.15 8.86 -4.80
C GLU A 227 16.65 8.68 -4.47
N THR A 228 16.32 7.72 -3.59
CA THR A 228 14.97 7.51 -3.06
C THR A 228 14.34 8.81 -2.59
N SER A 229 13.06 8.94 -2.90
CA SER A 229 12.35 10.20 -2.82
C SER A 229 11.00 10.07 -2.12
N ILE A 230 10.51 11.21 -1.64
CA ILE A 230 9.11 11.38 -1.24
C ILE A 230 8.40 12.14 -2.35
N TRP A 231 7.32 11.57 -2.85
CA TRP A 231 6.51 12.13 -3.92
C TRP A 231 5.13 12.51 -3.41
N LYS A 232 4.60 13.61 -3.94
CA LYS A 232 3.20 13.98 -3.83
C LYS A 232 2.49 13.66 -5.14
N LEU A 233 1.49 12.81 -5.08
CA LEU A 233 0.63 12.40 -6.19
C LEU A 233 -0.78 13.00 -6.02
N ASN A 234 -1.31 13.60 -7.09
CA ASN A 234 -2.73 13.91 -7.19
C ASN A 234 -3.49 12.72 -7.79
N PRO A 235 -4.27 11.96 -7.01
CA PRO A 235 -4.91 10.74 -7.49
C PRO A 235 -6.03 10.98 -8.51
N LYS A 236 -6.45 12.25 -8.73
CA LYS A 236 -7.46 12.60 -9.73
C LYS A 236 -6.87 12.94 -11.10
N THR A 237 -5.65 13.48 -11.13
CA THR A 237 -5.02 13.97 -12.37
C THR A 237 -3.73 13.22 -12.71
N SER A 238 -3.30 12.30 -11.85
CA SER A 238 -2.03 11.57 -11.97
C SER A 238 -0.78 12.46 -11.97
N ALA A 239 -0.92 13.72 -11.55
CA ALA A 239 0.19 14.67 -11.49
C ALA A 239 1.07 14.36 -10.27
N VAL A 240 2.38 14.37 -10.46
CA VAL A 240 3.37 14.10 -9.41
C VAL A 240 4.33 15.28 -9.21
N GLU A 241 4.78 15.46 -7.98
CA GLU A 241 5.80 16.43 -7.57
C GLU A 241 6.73 15.74 -6.58
N ARG A 242 8.04 15.72 -6.83
CA ARG A 242 9.01 15.28 -5.83
C ARG A 242 9.10 16.36 -4.75
N ILE A 243 8.87 15.99 -3.49
CA ILE A 243 8.85 16.94 -2.37
C ILE A 243 9.99 16.72 -1.38
N GLY A 244 10.64 15.56 -1.42
CA GLY A 244 11.83 15.24 -0.64
C GLY A 244 12.68 14.21 -1.36
N GLN A 245 13.96 14.18 -1.04
CA GLN A 245 14.91 13.19 -1.52
C GLN A 245 15.96 12.97 -0.43
N ILE A 246 16.43 11.74 -0.29
CA ILE A 246 17.50 11.43 0.64
C ILE A 246 18.79 12.16 0.23
N ASP A 247 19.42 12.81 1.20
CA ASP A 247 20.76 13.38 1.08
C ASP A 247 21.79 12.41 1.67
N ARG A 248 22.52 11.71 0.80
CA ARG A 248 23.57 10.75 1.18
C ARG A 248 24.79 11.39 1.83
N THR A 249 24.90 12.72 1.82
CA THR A 249 25.98 13.43 2.51
C THR A 249 25.66 13.71 3.98
N ALA A 250 24.40 13.53 4.40
CA ALA A 250 23.93 13.78 5.77
C ALA A 250 24.31 12.65 6.75
N VAL A 251 25.56 12.18 6.71
CA VAL A 251 26.10 11.15 7.61
C VAL A 251 26.40 11.77 8.98
N PRO A 252 25.86 11.23 10.10
CA PRO A 252 26.15 11.74 11.43
C PRO A 252 27.63 11.67 11.80
N ALA A 253 28.08 12.58 12.67
CA ALA A 253 29.47 12.63 13.10
C ALA A 253 29.91 11.32 13.79
N GLY A 254 31.04 10.77 13.37
CA GLY A 254 31.56 9.50 13.89
C GLY A 254 30.93 8.25 13.28
N GLN A 255 30.14 8.41 12.22
CA GLN A 255 29.57 7.33 11.41
C GLN A 255 30.07 7.42 9.97
N VAL A 256 29.89 6.34 9.21
CA VAL A 256 30.32 6.23 7.81
C VAL A 256 29.21 5.59 6.99
N ASP A 257 28.96 6.12 5.79
CA ASP A 257 28.23 5.42 4.74
C ASP A 257 29.19 4.48 4.00
N SER A 258 29.04 3.17 4.19
CA SER A 258 29.92 2.17 3.55
C SER A 258 29.62 1.94 2.07
N SER A 259 28.56 2.54 1.52
CA SER A 259 28.12 2.33 0.13
C SER A 259 27.54 3.61 -0.49
N PRO A 260 28.30 4.72 -0.51
CA PRO A 260 27.79 6.06 -0.83
C PRO A 260 27.35 6.25 -2.29
N SER A 261 27.72 5.33 -3.19
CA SER A 261 27.30 5.32 -4.59
C SER A 261 26.18 4.32 -4.90
N ASP A 262 25.72 3.57 -3.90
CA ASP A 262 24.63 2.60 -4.07
C ASP A 262 23.29 3.30 -3.86
N LEU A 263 22.75 3.88 -4.94
CA LEU A 263 21.44 4.54 -4.91
C LEU A 263 20.35 3.52 -4.54
N GLY A 264 19.45 3.93 -3.64
CA GLY A 264 18.39 3.14 -3.05
C GLY A 264 18.81 2.29 -1.86
N ASN A 265 20.00 2.53 -1.31
CA ASN A 265 20.46 1.89 -0.08
C ASN A 265 20.01 2.64 1.18
N TRP A 266 19.57 3.88 1.03
CA TRP A 266 18.85 4.61 2.06
C TRP A 266 17.46 4.89 1.54
N GLU A 267 16.49 4.85 2.42
CA GLU A 267 15.08 5.03 2.09
C GLU A 267 14.39 5.86 3.16
N SER A 268 13.28 6.47 2.79
CA SER A 268 12.36 7.04 3.76
C SER A 268 11.22 6.04 4.01
N SER A 269 10.74 5.92 5.24
CA SER A 269 9.71 4.94 5.61
C SER A 269 8.72 5.47 6.65
N GLY A 270 7.53 4.87 6.71
CA GLY A 270 6.50 5.12 7.72
C GLY A 270 5.88 6.51 7.69
N ILE A 271 5.50 7.01 6.50
CA ILE A 271 4.90 8.34 6.34
C ILE A 271 3.45 8.41 6.83
N ILE A 272 3.17 9.39 7.69
CA ILE A 272 1.83 9.70 8.18
C ILE A 272 1.54 11.20 8.13
N ASP A 273 0.27 11.54 7.93
CA ASP A 273 -0.25 12.90 8.03
C ASP A 273 -0.55 13.22 9.50
N VAL A 274 0.22 14.12 10.10
CA VAL A 274 0.09 14.52 11.52
C VAL A 274 -0.41 15.95 11.69
N THR A 275 -0.99 16.50 10.62
CA THR A 275 -1.38 17.92 10.57
C THR A 275 -2.34 18.30 11.72
N ASP A 276 -3.33 17.47 12.03
CA ASP A 276 -4.30 17.75 13.08
C ASP A 276 -3.75 17.49 14.48
N GLU A 277 -2.89 16.49 14.64
CA GLU A 277 -2.23 16.14 15.89
C GLU A 277 -1.38 17.30 16.42
N PHE A 278 -0.79 18.07 15.51
CA PHE A 278 0.01 19.26 15.82
C PHE A 278 -0.78 20.57 15.72
N ASN A 279 -2.08 20.54 15.42
CA ASN A 279 -2.93 21.73 15.19
C ASN A 279 -2.30 22.73 14.21
N ALA A 280 -1.66 22.22 13.15
CA ALA A 280 -0.95 23.03 12.16
C ALA A 280 -1.93 23.67 11.16
N GLU A 281 -2.78 24.59 11.61
CA GLU A 281 -3.77 25.23 10.74
C GLU A 281 -3.11 25.97 9.58
N GLY A 282 -3.50 25.60 8.34
CA GLY A 282 -2.97 26.24 7.13
C GLY A 282 -1.56 25.76 6.76
N GLU A 283 -1.10 24.67 7.36
CA GLU A 283 0.15 24.00 7.01
C GLU A 283 -0.11 22.49 6.95
N ARG A 284 0.50 21.82 5.97
CA ARG A 284 0.55 20.37 5.90
C ARG A 284 1.78 19.91 6.66
N VAL A 285 1.65 18.94 7.56
CA VAL A 285 2.78 18.35 8.28
C VAL A 285 2.74 16.83 8.14
N LEU A 286 3.78 16.26 7.56
CA LEU A 286 3.97 14.82 7.47
C LEU A 286 5.12 14.40 8.39
N PHE A 287 4.95 13.29 9.08
CA PHE A 287 5.98 12.66 9.90
C PHE A 287 6.40 11.34 9.27
N PHE A 288 7.70 11.08 9.23
CA PHE A 288 8.27 9.86 8.66
C PHE A 288 9.66 9.60 9.28
N ASN A 289 10.28 8.49 8.90
CA ASN A 289 11.67 8.20 9.23
C ASN A 289 12.52 7.97 7.99
N THR A 290 13.84 7.93 8.18
CA THR A 290 14.80 7.42 7.21
C THR A 290 15.40 6.13 7.75
N GLN A 291 15.50 5.11 6.92
CA GLN A 291 16.32 3.92 7.13
C GLN A 291 17.58 4.04 6.28
N ALA A 292 18.74 4.13 6.91
CA ALA A 292 20.01 4.34 6.24
C ALA A 292 20.87 3.06 6.35
N HIS A 293 20.59 2.07 5.51
CA HIS A 293 21.09 0.70 5.67
C HIS A 293 22.62 0.60 5.61
N SER A 294 23.29 1.50 4.89
CA SER A 294 24.75 1.52 4.77
C SER A 294 25.46 2.42 5.78
N VAL A 295 24.74 3.09 6.67
CA VAL A 295 25.35 3.87 7.76
C VAL A 295 25.70 2.96 8.92
N GLY A 296 26.98 2.97 9.31
CA GLY A 296 27.50 2.20 10.43
C GLY A 296 28.47 2.99 11.31
N GLU A 297 29.23 2.26 12.14
CA GLU A 297 30.21 2.78 13.10
C GLU A 297 29.60 3.66 14.22
N GLY A 298 30.47 4.23 15.07
CA GLY A 298 30.09 5.12 16.16
C GLY A 298 29.04 4.49 17.09
N THR A 299 27.95 5.22 17.34
CA THR A 299 26.85 4.76 18.20
C THR A 299 26.17 3.50 17.67
N ILE A 300 26.10 3.29 16.34
CA ILE A 300 25.45 2.10 15.77
C ILE A 300 26.21 0.85 16.18
N GLU A 301 27.53 0.86 16.03
CA GLU A 301 28.38 -0.26 16.47
C GLU A 301 28.42 -0.38 18.00
N THR A 302 28.57 0.74 18.71
CA THR A 302 28.68 0.76 20.18
C THR A 302 27.43 0.18 20.85
N GLU A 303 26.25 0.47 20.31
CA GLU A 303 24.96 0.00 20.83
C GLU A 303 24.44 -1.26 20.13
N ASN A 304 25.23 -1.86 19.23
CA ASN A 304 24.87 -3.05 18.46
C ASN A 304 23.52 -2.91 17.72
N LEU A 305 23.34 -1.79 17.04
CA LEU A 305 22.16 -1.48 16.22
C LEU A 305 22.32 -2.02 14.80
N VAL A 306 21.19 -2.22 14.11
CA VAL A 306 21.16 -2.81 12.75
C VAL A 306 21.52 -1.80 11.67
N GLN A 307 21.08 -0.55 11.81
CA GLN A 307 21.25 0.51 10.80
C GLN A 307 21.08 1.90 11.39
N GLY A 308 21.51 2.92 10.63
CA GLY A 308 21.25 4.32 10.93
C GLY A 308 19.85 4.77 10.54
N GLY A 309 19.46 5.96 11.01
CA GLY A 309 18.18 6.55 10.67
C GLY A 309 17.89 7.83 11.43
N GLN A 310 16.82 8.52 11.01
CA GLN A 310 16.36 9.76 11.63
C GLN A 310 14.84 9.85 11.55
N TYR A 311 14.20 10.49 12.53
CA TYR A 311 12.80 10.91 12.41
C TYR A 311 12.73 12.34 11.90
N LEU A 312 11.88 12.58 10.92
CA LEU A 312 11.78 13.87 10.24
C LEU A 312 10.33 14.34 10.13
N PHE A 313 10.19 15.65 9.98
CA PHE A 313 8.97 16.28 9.50
C PHE A 313 9.24 16.93 8.15
N ILE A 314 8.28 16.83 7.23
CA ILE A 314 8.21 17.72 6.07
C ILE A 314 6.92 18.54 6.20
N SER A 315 7.05 19.85 6.00
CA SER A 315 5.90 20.74 6.08
C SER A 315 5.82 21.75 4.94
N LYS A 316 4.60 22.15 4.60
CA LYS A 316 4.34 23.14 3.56
C LYS A 316 3.07 23.92 3.89
N PRO A 317 3.07 25.27 3.78
CA PRO A 317 1.84 26.05 3.89
C PRO A 317 0.78 25.58 2.89
N GLU A 318 -0.44 25.35 3.37
CA GLU A 318 -1.59 25.10 2.52
C GLU A 318 -2.17 26.42 2.05
N VAL A 319 -2.14 26.65 0.73
CA VAL A 319 -2.85 27.78 0.14
C VAL A 319 -4.34 27.48 0.29
N LYS A 320 -5.03 28.20 1.19
CA LYS A 320 -6.50 28.16 1.27
C LYS A 320 -7.05 28.44 -0.12
N GLY A 321 -7.56 27.40 -0.80
CA GLY A 321 -8.38 27.57 -1.98
C GLY A 321 -9.48 28.57 -1.65
N LYS A 322 -9.77 29.52 -2.54
CA LYS A 322 -10.82 30.53 -2.33
C LYS A 322 -12.11 29.81 -1.97
N GLY A 323 -12.39 29.71 -0.66
CA GLY A 323 -13.61 29.12 -0.16
C GLY A 323 -14.76 29.90 -0.76
N ASN A 324 -15.69 29.20 -1.39
CA ASN A 324 -17.01 29.76 -1.68
C ASN A 324 -17.54 30.31 -0.36
N LYS A 325 -17.54 31.64 -0.25
CA LYS A 325 -18.32 32.34 0.76
C LYS A 325 -19.77 31.88 0.55
N LYS A 326 -20.29 31.11 1.50
CA LYS A 326 -21.74 31.04 1.72
C LYS A 326 -22.21 32.41 2.17
#